data_AF-A0A4P6MD85-F1
#
_entry.id   AF-A0A4P6MD85-F1
#
_cell.length_a   1.000
_cell.length_b   1.000
_cell.length_c   1.000
_cell.angle_alpha   90.00
_cell.angle_beta   90.00
_cell.angle_gamma   90.00
#
_symmetry.space_group_name_H-M   'P 1'
#
loop_
_entity.id
_entity.type
_entity.pdbx_description
1 polymer ?
#
loop_
_entity_poly.entity_id
_entity_poly.type
_entity_poly.pdbx_seq_one_letter_code
_entity_poly.pdbx_strand_id
1 'polypeptide(L)' 'MTQTITPSAEHILDLSDDTQVHVLMTSLMKERGLSPVVKQLNQTVLTGAASDREKAIAALRRMGFWFE' A
#
# COMPACT_ATOMS: atom_id res chain seq x y z
N MET A 1 6.49 -25.04 5.28
CA MET A 1 7.08 -23.96 4.46
C MET A 1 6.12 -22.78 4.50
N THR A 2 6.29 -21.86 5.46
CA THR A 2 5.49 -20.63 5.51
C THR A 2 6.00 -19.70 4.42
N GLN A 3 5.28 -19.69 3.30
CA GLN A 3 5.55 -18.76 2.21
C GLN A 3 5.26 -17.36 2.75
N THR A 4 6.31 -16.60 3.06
CA THR A 4 6.22 -15.19 3.46
C THR A 4 5.82 -14.41 2.21
N ILE A 5 4.53 -14.47 1.86
CA ILE A 5 3.98 -13.65 0.78
C ILE A 5 4.10 -12.23 1.29
N THR A 6 5.14 -11.54 0.83
CA THR A 6 5.29 -10.11 1.04
C THR A 6 4.25 -9.48 0.12
N PRO A 7 3.14 -8.93 0.63
CA PRO A 7 2.14 -8.33 -0.23
C PRO A 7 2.76 -7.14 -0.97
N SER A 8 2.88 -7.26 -2.29
CA SER A 8 3.29 -6.16 -3.17
C SER A 8 2.23 -5.06 -3.17
N ALA A 9 2.63 -3.83 -3.47
CA ALA A 9 1.69 -2.71 -3.62
C ALA A 9 0.53 -3.01 -4.57
N GLU A 10 0.75 -3.79 -5.64
CA GLU A 10 -0.31 -4.26 -6.55
C GLU A 10 -1.42 -5.03 -5.82
N HIS A 11 -1.06 -5.84 -4.82
CA HIS A 11 -2.01 -6.58 -4.00
C HIS A 11 -2.80 -5.65 -3.07
N ILE A 12 -2.22 -4.53 -2.65
CA ILE A 12 -2.91 -3.49 -1.86
C ILE A 12 -3.90 -2.70 -2.72
N LEU A 13 -3.59 -2.49 -4.01
CA LEU A 13 -4.45 -1.77 -4.96
C LEU A 13 -5.63 -2.63 -5.45
N ASP A 14 -5.49 -3.95 -5.40
CA ASP A 14 -6.56 -4.90 -5.73
C ASP A 14 -7.55 -5.10 -4.58
N LEU A 15 -7.12 -4.88 -3.33
CA LEU A 15 -7.99 -4.92 -2.16
C LEU A 15 -9.03 -3.79 -2.21
N SER A 16 -10.27 -4.16 -2.49
CA SER A 16 -11.42 -3.23 -2.45
C SER A 16 -11.88 -2.89 -1.03
N ASP A 17 -11.45 -3.65 -0.02
CA ASP A 17 -11.88 -3.48 1.37
C ASP A 17 -10.85 -2.70 2.19
N ASP A 18 -11.30 -1.57 2.74
CA ASP A 18 -10.51 -0.65 3.57
C ASP A 18 -9.92 -1.33 4.81
N THR A 19 -10.67 -2.26 5.40
CA THR A 19 -10.28 -2.98 6.62
C THR A 19 -9.15 -3.95 6.32
N GLN A 20 -9.24 -4.67 5.19
CA GLN A 20 -8.18 -5.59 4.75
C GLN A 20 -6.89 -4.85 4.40
N VAL A 21 -7.00 -3.69 3.73
CA VAL A 21 -5.85 -2.80 3.52
C VAL A 21 -5.26 -2.42 4.88
N HIS A 22 -6.06 -1.92 5.82
CA HIS A 22 -5.56 -1.49 7.12
C HIS A 22 -4.87 -2.62 7.92
N VAL A 23 -5.43 -3.83 7.94
CA VAL A 23 -4.87 -4.99 8.65
C VAL A 23 -3.56 -5.44 8.01
N LEU A 24 -3.53 -5.60 6.68
CA LEU A 24 -2.34 -6.01 5.95
C LEU A 24 -1.22 -4.99 6.14
N MET A 25 -1.58 -3.71 6.09
CA MET A 25 -0.65 -2.61 6.29
C MET A 25 -0.12 -2.57 7.72
N THR A 26 -0.97 -2.75 8.74
CA THR A 26 -0.54 -2.82 10.14
C THR A 26 0.45 -3.97 10.37
N SER A 27 0.22 -5.13 9.75
CA SER A 27 1.17 -6.25 9.77
C SER A 27 2.49 -5.91 9.09
N LEU A 28 2.44 -5.25 7.92
CA LEU A 28 3.64 -4.76 7.22
C LEU A 28 4.43 -3.72 8.03
N MET A 29 3.74 -2.80 8.72
CA MET A 29 4.38 -1.82 9.61
C MET A 29 5.16 -2.53 10.72
N LYS A 30 4.57 -3.59 11.30
CA LYS A 30 5.16 -4.36 12.39
C LYS A 30 6.32 -5.26 11.94
N GLU A 31 6.25 -5.85 10.75
CA GLU A 31 7.24 -6.83 10.29
C GLU A 31 8.41 -6.22 9.49
N ARG A 32 8.16 -5.23 8.64
CA ARG A 32 9.17 -4.74 7.66
C ARG A 32 9.44 -3.24 7.70
N GLY A 33 8.67 -2.49 8.50
CA GLY A 33 8.68 -1.03 8.48
C GLY A 33 7.98 -0.48 7.24
N LEU A 34 7.47 0.75 7.34
CA LEU A 34 6.62 1.37 6.32
C LEU A 34 7.35 1.77 5.03
N SER A 35 8.68 1.91 5.08
CA SER A 35 9.49 2.42 3.97
C SER A 35 9.29 1.69 2.63
N PRO A 36 9.38 0.36 2.51
CA PRO A 36 9.24 -0.31 1.22
C PRO A 36 7.85 -0.16 0.62
N VAL A 37 6.78 -0.24 1.43
CA VAL A 37 5.39 -0.13 0.97
C VAL A 37 5.07 1.29 0.54
N VAL A 38 5.44 2.28 1.35
CA VAL A 38 5.28 3.70 0.99
C VAL A 38 6.09 4.05 -0.25
N LYS A 39 7.30 3.49 -0.41
CA LYS A 39 8.12 3.70 -1.60
C LYS A 39 7.48 3.09 -2.86
N GLN A 40 6.91 1.89 -2.77
CA GLN A 40 6.17 1.31 -3.89
C GLN A 40 4.92 2.13 -4.22
N LEU A 41 4.14 2.55 -3.22
CA LEU A 41 2.96 3.37 -3.45
C LEU A 41 3.32 4.73 -4.07
N ASN A 42 4.37 5.39 -3.59
CA ASN A 42 4.88 6.62 -4.21
C ASN A 42 5.33 6.39 -5.66
N GLN A 43 5.94 5.24 -5.96
CA GLN A 43 6.26 4.90 -7.35
C GLN A 43 4.98 4.73 -8.18
N THR A 44 3.98 3.99 -7.69
CA THR A 44 2.68 3.86 -8.37
C THR A 44 1.99 5.21 -8.58
N VAL A 45 2.09 6.15 -7.63
CA VAL A 45 1.55 7.51 -7.81
C VAL A 45 2.24 8.25 -8.96
N LEU A 46 3.55 8.03 -9.16
CA LEU A 46 4.35 8.72 -10.15
C LEU A 46 4.32 8.07 -11.54
N THR A 47 4.23 6.73 -11.60
CA THR A 47 4.40 5.97 -12.85
C THR A 47 3.18 5.09 -13.21
N GLY A 48 2.24 4.90 -12.30
CA GLY A 48 1.04 4.09 -12.51
C GLY A 48 0.00 4.77 -13.39
N ALA A 49 -0.94 3.96 -13.91
CA ALA A 49 -2.10 4.46 -14.62
C ALA A 49 -2.99 5.32 -13.71
N ALA A 50 -3.87 6.16 -14.28
CA ALA A 50 -4.72 7.07 -13.51
C ALA A 50 -5.49 6.37 -12.37
N SER A 51 -6.08 5.20 -12.65
CA SER A 51 -6.81 4.41 -11.65
C SER A 51 -5.93 3.89 -10.51
N ASP A 52 -4.73 3.38 -10.83
CA ASP A 52 -3.77 2.88 -9.83
C ASP A 52 -3.16 4.01 -9.01
N ARG A 53 -2.95 5.17 -9.65
CA ARG A 53 -2.50 6.39 -8.99
C ARG A 53 -3.52 6.86 -7.96
N GLU A 54 -4.81 6.93 -8.30
CA GLU A 54 -5.87 7.32 -7.35
C GLU A 54 -5.95 6.36 -6.16
N LYS A 55 -5.87 5.05 -6.41
CA LYS A 55 -5.83 4.03 -5.36
C LYS A 55 -4.59 4.15 -4.47
N ALA A 56 -3.41 4.43 -5.05
CA ALA A 56 -2.17 4.61 -4.31
C ALA A 56 -2.20 5.89 -3.44
N ILE A 57 -2.73 7.00 -3.97
CA ILE A 57 -2.95 8.24 -3.19
C ILE A 57 -3.94 7.96 -2.04
N ALA A 58 -5.04 7.26 -2.31
CA ALA A 58 -6.02 6.92 -1.29
C ALA A 58 -5.40 6.04 -0.19
N ALA A 59 -4.56 5.07 -0.55
CA ALA A 59 -3.80 4.29 0.42
C ALA A 59 -2.86 5.18 1.25
N LEU A 60 -2.06 6.05 0.63
CA LEU A 60 -1.12 6.94 1.33
C LEU A 60 -1.83 7.95 2.25
N ARG A 61 -3.00 8.47 1.83
CA ARG A 61 -3.87 9.33 2.66
C ARG A 61 -4.38 8.59 3.88
N ARG A 62 -4.88 7.36 3.72
CA ARG A 62 -5.34 6.51 4.85
C ARG A 62 -4.24 6.24 5.88
N MET A 63 -2.99 6.22 5.44
CA MET A 63 -1.84 6.05 6.34
C MET A 63 -1.35 7.36 6.99
N GLY A 64 -1.86 8.53 6.57
CA GLY A 64 -1.34 9.81 7.01
C GLY A 64 0.04 10.17 6.44
N PHE A 65 0.47 9.52 5.35
CA PHE A 65 1.72 9.86 4.64
C PHE A 65 1.51 10.82 3.46
N TRP A 66 0.25 11.15 3.14
CA TRP A 66 -0.10 12.11 2.11
C TRP A 66 -0.92 13.24 2.71
N PHE A 67 -0.36 14.45 2.65
CA PHE A 67 -1.04 15.70 3.01
C PHE A 67 -1.23 16.51 1.71
N GLU A 68 -2.47 16.94 1.46
CA GLU A 68 -2.81 17.84 0.33
C GLU A 68 -2.17 19.21 0.49
#